data_AF-A0A3D5ZCU8-F1
#
_entry.id   AF-A0A3D5ZCU8-F1
#
_cell.length_a   1.000
_cell.length_b   1.000
_cell.length_c   1.000
_cell.angle_alpha   90.00
_cell.angle_beta   90.00
_cell.angle_gamma   90.00
#
_symmetry.space_group_name_H-M   'P 1'
#
loop_
_entity.id
_entity.type
_entity.pdbx_description
1 polymer ?
#
loop_
_entity_poly.entity_id
_entity_poly.type
_entity_poly.pdbx_seq_one_letter_code
_entity_poly.pdbx_strand_id
1 'polypeptide(L)' 'TANDMLKNKLIDGIIKEPVGGAHAAPEEAFQIVQSELIKMIAELSPQTPQKRIDARIKKFGNMGVYNK' A
#
# COMPACT_ATOMS: atom_id res chain seq x y z
N THR A 1 7.46 -12.43 1.31
CA THR A 1 8.23 -11.16 1.24
C THR A 1 7.36 -10.07 0.64
N ALA A 2 7.77 -8.80 0.67
CA ALA A 2 6.99 -7.69 0.09
C ALA A 2 6.64 -7.93 -1.40
N ASN A 3 7.57 -8.50 -2.17
CA ASN A 3 7.35 -8.88 -3.57
C ASN A 3 6.25 -9.95 -3.72
N ASP A 4 6.22 -10.95 -2.84
CA ASP A 4 5.17 -11.99 -2.87
C ASP A 4 3.79 -11.39 -2.54
N MET A 5 3.73 -10.47 -1.59
CA MET A 5 2.49 -9.80 -1.22
C MET A 5 1.95 -8.93 -2.37
N LEU A 6 2.84 -8.25 -3.08
CA LEU A 6 2.49 -7.46 -4.26
C LEU A 6 2.03 -8.36 -5.41
N LYS A 7 2.75 -9.46 -5.67
CA LYS A 7 2.37 -10.48 -6.67
C LYS A 7 0.99 -11.06 -6.41
N ASN A 8 0.67 -11.30 -5.13
CA ASN A 8 -0.64 -11.81 -4.69
C ASN A 8 -1.71 -10.71 -4.57
N LYS A 9 -1.40 -9.46 -4.96
CA LYS A 9 -2.31 -8.30 -4.92
C LYS A 9 -2.88 -8.01 -3.52
N LEU A 10 -2.12 -8.33 -2.48
CA LEU A 10 -2.50 -8.09 -1.08
C LEU A 10 -2.11 -6.67 -0.63
N ILE A 11 -1.05 -6.11 -1.22
CA ILE A 11 -0.59 -4.74 -1.00
C ILE A 11 -0.63 -3.95 -2.30
N ASP A 12 -0.71 -2.62 -2.18
CA ASP A 12 -0.83 -1.71 -3.34
C ASP A 12 0.53 -1.29 -3.91
N GLY A 13 1.60 -1.43 -3.12
CA GLY A 13 2.95 -1.03 -3.51
C GLY A 13 3.99 -1.42 -2.47
N ILE A 14 5.26 -1.20 -2.82
CA ILE A 14 6.41 -1.48 -1.97
C ILE A 14 7.20 -0.18 -1.83
N ILE A 15 7.40 0.26 -0.59
CA ILE A 15 8.27 1.39 -0.28
C ILE A 15 9.70 0.87 -0.17
N LYS A 16 10.64 1.46 -0.92
CA LYS A 16 12.04 1.08 -0.86
C LYS A 16 12.68 1.61 0.43
N GLU A 17 13.48 0.76 1.07
CA GLU A 17 14.25 1.17 2.23
C GLU A 17 15.50 1.97 1.80
N PRO A 18 16.00 2.86 2.68
CA PRO A 18 17.31 3.49 2.54
C PRO A 18 18.46 2.49 2.42
N VAL A 19 19.61 2.98 1.95
CA VAL A 19 20.84 2.16 1.90
C VAL A 19 21.22 1.73 3.33
N GLY A 20 21.40 0.42 3.53
CA GLY A 20 21.65 -0.15 4.86
C GLY A 20 20.38 -0.51 5.66
N GLY A 21 19.20 -0.25 5.11
CA GLY A 21 17.91 -0.59 5.71
C GLY A 21 17.31 0.54 6.54
N ALA A 22 16.01 0.43 6.83
CA ALA A 22 15.25 1.48 7.52
C ALA A 22 15.78 1.80 8.94
N HIS A 23 16.42 0.84 9.60
CA HIS A 23 17.01 1.03 10.93
C HIS A 23 18.34 1.80 10.88
N ALA A 24 19.07 1.74 9.77
CA ALA A 24 20.35 2.42 9.59
C ALA A 24 20.18 3.91 9.26
N ALA A 25 19.09 4.26 8.57
CA ALA A 25 18.73 5.65 8.25
C ALA A 25 17.24 5.94 8.54
N PRO A 26 16.85 6.07 9.82
CA PRO A 26 15.44 6.25 10.20
C PRO A 26 14.83 7.54 9.66
N GLU A 27 15.57 8.65 9.66
CA GLU A 27 15.08 9.94 9.15
C GLU A 27 14.71 9.87 7.67
N GLU A 28 15.56 9.24 6.86
CA GLU A 28 15.30 9.03 5.44
C GLU A 28 14.09 8.11 5.24
N ALA A 29 13.99 7.02 6.00
CA ALA A 29 12.84 6.12 5.96
C ALA A 29 11.53 6.86 6.30
N PHE A 30 11.53 7.75 7.30
CA PHE A 30 10.36 8.55 7.65
C PHE A 30 9.97 9.51 6.53
N GLN A 31 10.94 10.18 5.89
CA GLN A 31 10.68 11.06 4.76
C GLN A 31 10.05 10.30 3.58
N ILE A 32 10.60 9.14 3.25
CA ILE A 32 10.07 8.28 2.18
C ILE A 32 8.62 7.90 2.51
N VAL A 33 8.35 7.40 3.72
CA VAL A 33 6.99 7.03 4.14
C VAL A 33 6.04 8.22 4.13
N GLN A 34 6.46 9.39 4.62
CA GLN A 34 5.65 10.61 4.61
C GLN A 34 5.25 11.00 3.19
N SER A 35 6.19 10.96 2.24
CA SER A 35 5.93 11.33 0.85
C SER A 35 4.90 10.40 0.19
N GLU A 36 5.01 9.09 0.43
CA GLU A 36 4.05 8.09 -0.08
C GLU A 36 2.66 8.24 0.56
N LEU A 37 2.60 8.56 1.87
CA LEU A 37 1.33 8.81 2.55
C LEU A 37 0.60 10.03 1.97
N ILE A 38 1.31 11.14 1.76
CA ILE A 38 0.73 12.36 1.19
C ILE A 38 0.17 12.07 -0.22
N LYS A 39 0.92 11.34 -1.04
CA LYS A 39 0.48 10.91 -2.37
C LYS A 39 -0.80 10.07 -2.32
N MET A 40 -0.83 9.03 -1.49
CA MET A 40 -2.01 8.16 -1.35
C MET A 40 -3.24 8.93 -0.84
N ILE A 41 -3.05 9.85 0.10
CA ILE A 41 -4.15 10.69 0.61
C ILE A 41 -4.68 11.60 -0.50
N ALA A 42 -3.80 12.22 -1.30
CA ALA A 42 -4.20 13.06 -2.42
C ALA A 42 -5.00 12.29 -3.49
N GLU A 43 -4.67 11.01 -3.71
CA GLU A 43 -5.40 10.13 -4.63
C GLU A 43 -6.77 9.68 -4.09
N LEU A 44 -6.88 9.42 -2.78
CA LEU A 44 -8.08 8.87 -2.15
C LEU A 44 -9.08 9.92 -1.64
N SER A 45 -8.59 11.12 -1.28
CA SER A 45 -9.42 12.20 -0.72
C SER A 45 -10.53 12.68 -1.68
N PRO A 46 -10.29 12.82 -3.01
CA PRO A 46 -11.32 13.25 -3.96
C PRO A 46 -12.42 12.21 -4.19
N GLN A 47 -12.23 10.96 -3.76
CA GLN A 47 -13.25 9.92 -3.94
C GLN A 47 -14.42 10.16 -2.98
N THR A 48 -15.64 9.87 -3.44
CA THR A 48 -16.81 9.91 -2.55
C THR A 48 -16.74 8.77 -1.52
N PRO A 49 -17.36 8.92 -0.34
CA PRO A 49 -17.41 7.86 0.66
C PRO A 49 -17.92 6.53 0.08
N GLN A 50 -18.98 6.55 -0.73
CA GLN A 50 -19.53 5.35 -1.36
C GLN A 50 -18.53 4.66 -2.29
N LYS A 51 -17.84 5.43 -3.16
CA LYS A 51 -16.82 4.87 -4.06
C LYS A 51 -15.69 4.20 -3.30
N ARG A 52 -15.24 4.79 -2.18
CA ARG A 52 -14.21 4.18 -1.32
C ARG A 52 -14.69 2.88 -0.67
N ILE A 53 -15.95 2.82 -0.23
CA ILE A 53 -16.55 1.62 0.34
C ILE A 53 -16.61 0.50 -0.71
N ASP A 54 -17.13 0.79 -1.90
CA ASP A 54 -17.25 -0.20 -2.98
C ASP A 54 -15.87 -0.71 -3.42
N ALA A 55 -14.88 0.19 -3.55
CA ALA A 55 -13.51 -0.17 -3.87
C ALA A 55 -12.89 -1.09 -2.80
N ARG A 56 -13.17 -0.82 -1.51
CA ARG A 56 -12.70 -1.64 -0.40
C ARG A 56 -13.31 -3.04 -0.42
N ILE A 57 -14.63 -3.14 -0.59
CA ILE A 57 -15.34 -4.42 -0.69
C ILE A 57 -14.77 -5.24 -1.85
N LYS A 58 -14.63 -4.61 -3.03
CA LYS A 58 -14.04 -5.26 -4.21
C LYS A 58 -12.61 -5.72 -3.97
N LYS A 59 -11.77 -4.90 -3.33
CA LYS A 59 -10.38 -5.24 -3.03
C LYS A 59 -10.31 -6.50 -2.18
N PHE A 60 -10.98 -6.53 -1.03
CA PHE A 60 -10.92 -7.65 -0.10
C PHE A 60 -11.68 -8.89 -0.60
N GLY A 61 -12.80 -8.71 -1.30
CA GLY A 61 -13.56 -9.82 -1.87
C GLY A 61 -12.84 -10.59 -2.98
N ASN A 62 -11.89 -9.94 -3.67
CA ASN A 62 -11.05 -10.57 -4.69
C ASN A 62 -9.75 -11.17 -4.11
N MET A 63 -9.50 -11.05 -2.81
CA MET A 63 -8.33 -11.65 -2.17
C MET A 63 -8.60 -13.12 -1.83
N GLY A 64 -7.63 -13.98 -2.11
CA GLY A 64 -7.70 -15.41 -1.84
C GLY A 64 -8.04 -16.24 -3.08
N VAL A 65 -7.52 -17.47 -3.12
CA VAL A 65 -7.78 -18.46 -4.18
C VAL A 65 -8.20 -19.75 -3.49
N TYR A 66 -9.32 -20.32 -3.93
CA TYR A 66 -9.80 -21.61 -3.45
C TYR A 66 -10.21 -22.47 -4.65
N ASN A 67 -9.90 -23.77 -4.58
CA ASN A 67 -10.54 -24.76 -5.44
C ASN A 67 -11.82 -25.24 -4.76
N LYS A 68 -12.86 -25.46 -5.56
CA LYS A 68 -14.09 -26.10 -5.09
C LYS A 68 -13.85 -27.56 -4.75
#